data_AF-A0A9E3KCN0-F1
#
_entry.id   AF-A0A9E3KCN0-F1
#
_cell.length_a   1.000
_cell.length_b   1.000
_cell.length_c   1.000
_cell.angle_alpha   90.00
_cell.angle_beta   90.00
_cell.angle_gamma   90.00
#
_symmetry.space_group_name_H-M   'P 1'
#
loop_
_entity.id
_entity.type
_entity.pdbx_description
1 polymer ?
#
loop_
_entity_poly.entity_id
_entity_poly.type
_entity_poly.pdbx_seq_one_letter_code
_entity_poly.pdbx_strand_id
1 'polypeptide(L)'
;MGWLTPAGPAGVFRPNPILESMLDAFEQNFCDELDHPAFNELGTVDVHRDDVRRWGNLWALSDVTDAERRAGFDRLAGPQADNLRREGMSMLEAAVNISADEEPNAAGLRELMATPPEDWLDDTALHPRADAWRRLQIRQLFRLSLEAMFSWILWQLDYDGALGTDELVRRFINDAALIADQSAGEWLYGTAEGNAVRQLAQLDDVLASRDLQVLPAQIADGLQFCLTAGRNEQWDKSEAFDRLPLARALKETDEWHDLPMRRFIGKVIEVWVIAQHAYWCVGRGLADARGRGKTLLRLRIVMDEGGWTLTPGASIGVPVPTPDRLQTAISLLIECGRIIRPETG
;
A
#
# COMPACT_ATOMS: atom_id res chain seq x y z
N MET A 1 -19.12 10.44 5.27
CA MET A 1 -19.76 10.13 6.57
C MET A 1 -21.13 10.81 6.56
N GLY A 2 -22.15 10.09 6.09
CA GLY A 2 -23.49 10.62 5.74
C GLY A 2 -24.45 10.78 6.91
N TRP A 3 -23.95 11.14 8.09
CA TRP A 3 -24.75 11.32 9.31
C TRP A 3 -25.58 12.62 9.29
N LEU A 4 -25.07 13.60 8.54
CA LEU A 4 -25.65 14.91 8.39
C LEU A 4 -25.88 15.17 6.91
N THR A 5 -27.09 15.60 6.56
CA THR A 5 -27.47 16.02 5.21
C THR A 5 -27.64 17.53 5.17
N PRO A 6 -27.20 18.22 4.10
CA PRO A 6 -27.40 19.66 3.98
C PRO A 6 -28.89 20.02 4.11
N ALA A 7 -29.20 21.04 4.91
CA ALA A 7 -30.56 21.47 5.20
C ALA A 7 -30.70 22.98 4.95
N GLY A 8 -30.93 23.36 3.70
CA GLY A 8 -31.15 24.75 3.32
C GLY A 8 -29.84 25.55 3.15
N PRO A 9 -29.64 26.68 3.86
CA PRO A 9 -28.48 27.55 3.66
C PRO A 9 -27.14 26.84 3.84
N ALA A 10 -26.10 27.37 3.18
CA ALA A 10 -24.74 26.83 3.28
C ALA A 10 -24.26 26.78 4.74
N GLY A 11 -23.81 25.59 5.17
CA GLY A 11 -23.36 25.34 6.55
C GLY A 11 -24.44 24.82 7.50
N VAL A 12 -25.71 24.78 7.08
CA VAL A 12 -26.78 24.17 7.87
C VAL A 12 -26.95 22.71 7.47
N PHE A 13 -26.96 21.82 8.46
CA PHE A 13 -27.12 20.39 8.28
C PHE A 13 -28.25 19.87 9.17
N ARG A 14 -28.95 18.84 8.71
CA ARG A 14 -29.91 18.07 9.50
C ARG A 14 -29.45 16.62 9.64
N PRO A 15 -29.83 15.92 10.72
CA PRO A 15 -29.65 14.47 10.82
C PRO A 15 -30.19 13.77 9.58
N ASN A 16 -29.46 12.78 9.09
CA ASN A 16 -29.98 11.90 8.05
C ASN A 16 -31.21 11.17 8.63
N PRO A 17 -32.40 11.22 8.00
CA PRO A 17 -33.62 10.59 8.55
C PRO A 17 -33.47 9.09 8.82
N ILE A 18 -32.57 8.41 8.12
CA ILE A 18 -32.21 7.00 8.37
C ILE A 18 -31.62 6.78 9.78
N LEU A 19 -31.14 7.82 10.45
CA LEU A 19 -30.59 7.73 11.81
C LEU A 19 -31.65 7.65 12.89
N GLU A 20 -32.88 8.13 12.66
CA GLU A 20 -33.94 8.07 13.68
C GLU A 20 -34.25 6.63 14.06
N SER A 21 -34.47 5.76 13.07
CA SER A 21 -34.72 4.34 13.33
C SER A 21 -33.52 3.60 13.94
N MET A 22 -32.29 4.06 13.68
CA MET A 22 -31.09 3.51 14.32
C MET A 22 -30.99 3.95 15.79
N LEU A 23 -31.35 5.20 16.10
CA LEU A 23 -31.40 5.70 17.46
C LEU A 23 -32.51 5.02 18.25
N ASP A 24 -33.69 4.83 17.67
CA ASP A 24 -34.80 4.10 18.30
C ASP A 24 -34.39 2.66 18.65
N ALA A 25 -33.73 1.95 17.71
CA ALA A 25 -33.24 0.60 17.95
C ALA A 25 -32.14 0.56 19.02
N PHE A 26 -31.25 1.55 19.01
CA PHE A 26 -30.22 1.70 20.04
C PHE A 26 -30.82 1.93 21.42
N GLU A 27 -31.71 2.91 21.56
CA GLU A 27 -32.40 3.24 22.82
C GLU A 27 -33.23 2.07 23.31
N GLN A 28 -33.86 1.31 22.40
CA GLN A 28 -34.60 0.11 22.77
C GLN A 28 -33.69 -1.01 23.31
N ASN A 29 -32.50 -1.20 22.74
CA ASN A 29 -31.52 -2.17 23.27
C ASN A 29 -30.88 -1.71 24.59
N PHE A 30 -30.79 -0.40 24.80
CA PHE A 30 -30.22 0.21 26.01
C PHE A 30 -31.25 0.59 27.06
N CYS A 31 -32.54 0.29 26.86
CA CYS A 31 -33.63 0.90 27.63
C CYS A 31 -33.46 0.75 29.14
N ASP A 32 -33.00 -0.42 29.60
CA ASP A 32 -32.80 -0.73 31.02
C ASP A 32 -31.58 -0.02 31.64
N GLU A 33 -30.71 0.57 30.82
CA GLU A 33 -29.48 1.24 31.24
C GLU A 33 -29.55 2.77 31.07
N LEU A 34 -30.49 3.31 30.29
CA LEU A 34 -30.60 4.75 30.00
C LEU A 34 -30.86 5.61 31.26
N ASP A 35 -31.39 5.02 32.33
CA ASP A 35 -31.58 5.68 33.63
C ASP A 35 -30.26 5.87 34.40
N HIS A 36 -29.17 5.23 33.99
CA HIS A 36 -27.87 5.41 34.62
C HIS A 36 -27.36 6.86 34.41
N PRO A 37 -26.80 7.53 35.45
CA PRO A 37 -26.33 8.93 35.37
C PRO A 37 -25.40 9.21 34.18
N ALA A 38 -24.63 8.21 33.77
CA ALA A 38 -23.74 8.30 32.62
C ALA A 38 -24.42 8.62 31.28
N PHE A 39 -25.72 8.34 31.12
CA PHE A 39 -26.47 8.59 29.89
C PHE A 39 -27.44 9.77 29.97
N ASN A 40 -27.76 10.25 31.17
CA ASN A 40 -28.80 11.26 31.37
C ASN A 40 -28.37 12.48 32.21
N GLU A 41 -27.18 12.49 32.81
CA GLU A 41 -26.65 13.64 33.56
C GLU A 41 -25.42 14.27 32.87
N LEU A 42 -25.34 15.60 32.92
CA LEU A 42 -24.16 16.34 32.48
C LEU A 42 -23.24 16.60 33.68
N GLY A 43 -22.02 16.05 33.66
CA GLY A 43 -21.04 16.31 34.70
C GLY A 43 -20.12 15.12 34.95
N THR A 44 -19.48 15.11 36.12
CA THR A 44 -18.70 13.96 36.59
C THR A 44 -19.65 12.90 37.13
N VAL A 45 -19.56 11.70 36.59
CA VAL A 45 -20.32 10.52 37.02
C VAL A 45 -19.34 9.40 37.36
N ASP A 46 -19.71 8.60 38.36
CA ASP A 46 -18.98 7.37 38.68
C ASP A 46 -19.57 6.20 37.90
N VAL A 47 -18.70 5.38 37.30
CA VAL A 47 -19.10 4.21 36.50
C VAL A 47 -18.26 3.03 36.97
N HIS A 48 -18.92 1.91 37.32
CA HIS A 48 -18.19 0.69 37.67
C HIS A 48 -17.80 -0.10 36.43
N ARG A 49 -16.72 -0.87 36.54
CA ARG A 49 -16.21 -1.73 35.46
C ARG A 49 -17.27 -2.73 34.96
N ASP A 50 -18.14 -3.20 35.85
CA ASP A 50 -19.16 -4.18 35.50
C ASP A 50 -20.32 -3.54 34.72
N ASP A 51 -20.60 -2.24 34.92
CA ASP A 51 -21.56 -1.49 34.11
C ASP A 51 -21.05 -1.36 32.68
N VAL A 52 -19.79 -0.92 32.53
CA VAL A 52 -19.14 -0.82 31.21
C VAL A 52 -19.14 -2.15 30.46
N ARG A 53 -18.88 -3.27 31.15
CA ARG A 53 -18.93 -4.61 30.55
C ARG A 53 -20.33 -4.98 30.06
N ARG A 54 -21.35 -4.70 30.86
CA ARG A 54 -22.75 -4.98 30.51
C ARG A 54 -23.20 -4.13 29.32
N TRP A 55 -22.92 -2.83 29.34
CA TRP A 55 -23.16 -1.94 28.19
C TRP A 55 -22.40 -2.39 26.94
N GLY A 56 -21.17 -2.86 27.11
CA GLY A 56 -20.38 -3.45 26.04
C GLY A 56 -21.09 -4.62 25.37
N ASN A 57 -21.77 -5.48 26.13
CA ASN A 57 -22.55 -6.60 25.60
C ASN A 57 -23.83 -6.14 24.88
N LEU A 58 -24.48 -5.07 25.35
CA LEU A 58 -25.66 -4.50 24.70
C LEU A 58 -25.32 -3.80 23.36
N TRP A 59 -24.09 -3.29 23.25
CA TRP A 59 -23.56 -2.69 22.02
C TRP A 59 -22.85 -3.73 21.13
N ALA A 60 -22.49 -4.90 21.66
CA ALA A 60 -21.66 -5.85 20.93
C ALA A 60 -22.32 -6.29 19.62
N LEU A 61 -21.64 -6.06 18.51
CA LEU A 61 -22.03 -6.56 17.19
C LEU A 61 -21.71 -8.05 17.02
N SER A 62 -21.80 -8.84 18.10
CA SER A 62 -21.50 -10.27 18.07
C SER A 62 -22.57 -11.08 17.34
N ASP A 63 -23.83 -10.62 17.37
CA ASP A 63 -24.99 -11.31 16.79
C ASP A 63 -25.65 -10.45 15.69
N VAL A 64 -24.90 -10.19 14.62
CA VAL A 64 -25.40 -9.40 13.48
C VAL A 64 -26.57 -10.10 12.80
N THR A 65 -27.75 -9.48 12.83
CA THR A 65 -28.98 -9.98 12.21
C THR A 65 -28.86 -10.02 10.68
N ASP A 66 -29.65 -10.85 10.01
CA ASP A 66 -29.67 -10.90 8.54
C ASP A 66 -29.98 -9.53 7.89
N ALA A 67 -30.80 -8.71 8.56
CA ALA A 67 -31.13 -7.37 8.08
C ALA A 67 -29.90 -6.44 8.14
N GLU A 68 -29.14 -6.50 9.24
CA GLU A 68 -27.90 -5.74 9.41
C GLU A 68 -26.81 -6.23 8.47
N ARG A 69 -26.67 -7.55 8.26
CA ARG A 69 -25.72 -8.11 7.28
C ARG A 69 -26.01 -7.60 5.87
N ARG A 70 -27.28 -7.59 5.45
CA ARG A 70 -27.70 -7.02 4.16
C ARG A 70 -27.40 -5.53 4.08
N ALA A 71 -27.74 -4.76 5.11
CA ALA A 71 -27.49 -3.32 5.15
C ALA A 71 -25.98 -2.98 5.15
N GLY A 72 -25.16 -3.82 5.78
CA GLY A 72 -23.70 -3.75 5.75
C GLY A 72 -23.17 -4.03 4.35
N PHE A 73 -23.62 -5.13 3.74
CA PHE A 73 -23.24 -5.49 2.37
C PHE A 73 -23.62 -4.41 1.37
N ASP A 74 -24.83 -3.86 1.45
CA ASP A 74 -25.31 -2.83 0.53
C ASP A 74 -24.41 -1.59 0.49
N ARG A 75 -23.76 -1.26 1.61
CA ARG A 75 -22.80 -0.15 1.74
C ARG A 75 -21.37 -0.54 1.40
N LEU A 76 -21.01 -1.81 1.64
CA LEU A 76 -19.69 -2.35 1.39
C LEU A 76 -19.46 -2.63 -0.10
N ALA A 77 -20.37 -3.39 -0.72
CA ALA A 77 -20.23 -3.92 -2.08
C ALA A 77 -21.55 -3.97 -2.87
N GLY A 78 -22.69 -3.67 -2.24
CA GLY A 78 -24.00 -3.64 -2.88
C GLY A 78 -24.37 -2.26 -3.44
N PRO A 79 -25.66 -1.98 -3.67
CA PRO A 79 -26.12 -0.83 -4.48
C PRO A 79 -25.73 0.56 -3.98
N GLN A 80 -25.36 0.72 -2.70
CA GLN A 80 -24.95 2.00 -2.13
C GLN A 80 -23.43 2.23 -2.16
N ALA A 81 -22.64 1.21 -2.53
CA ALA A 81 -21.21 1.34 -2.73
C ALA A 81 -20.89 1.95 -4.10
N ASP A 82 -19.79 2.71 -4.17
CA ASP A 82 -19.29 3.22 -5.45
C ASP A 82 -18.80 2.07 -6.36
N ASN A 83 -18.86 2.27 -7.68
CA ASN A 83 -18.54 1.21 -8.66
C ASN A 83 -17.16 0.58 -8.44
N LEU A 84 -16.15 1.39 -8.08
CA LEU A 84 -14.78 0.89 -7.89
C LEU A 84 -14.73 -0.09 -6.72
N ARG A 85 -15.40 0.25 -5.61
CA ARG A 85 -15.47 -0.63 -4.45
C ARG A 85 -16.24 -1.90 -4.76
N ARG A 86 -17.38 -1.81 -5.47
CA ARG A 86 -18.18 -2.99 -5.85
C ARG A 86 -17.37 -3.97 -6.68
N GLU A 87 -16.74 -3.50 -7.76
CA GLU A 87 -15.91 -4.32 -8.63
C GLU A 87 -14.74 -4.96 -7.87
N GLY A 88 -14.08 -4.20 -6.98
CA GLY A 88 -12.99 -4.73 -6.16
C GLY A 88 -13.45 -5.83 -5.18
N MET A 89 -14.62 -5.67 -4.56
CA MET A 89 -15.19 -6.68 -3.67
C MET A 89 -15.67 -7.91 -4.45
N SER A 90 -16.28 -7.73 -5.63
CA SER A 90 -16.67 -8.85 -6.49
C SER A 90 -15.47 -9.66 -6.98
N MET A 91 -14.35 -9.01 -7.31
CA MET A 91 -13.10 -9.72 -7.61
C MET A 91 -12.57 -10.51 -6.42
N LEU A 92 -12.62 -9.95 -5.21
CA LEU A 92 -12.19 -10.64 -3.99
C LEU A 92 -13.07 -11.86 -3.71
N GLU A 93 -14.40 -11.74 -3.84
CA GLU A 93 -15.32 -12.87 -3.73
C GLU A 93 -15.00 -13.96 -4.77
N ALA A 94 -14.69 -13.57 -6.02
CA ALA A 94 -14.27 -14.52 -7.05
C ALA A 94 -12.96 -15.25 -6.70
N ALA A 95 -11.94 -14.51 -6.22
CA ALA A 95 -10.67 -15.09 -5.79
C ALA A 95 -10.85 -16.08 -4.63
N VAL A 96 -11.70 -15.75 -3.66
CA VAL A 96 -12.05 -16.64 -2.53
C VAL A 96 -12.69 -17.93 -3.05
N ASN A 97 -13.69 -17.82 -3.92
CA ASN A 97 -14.38 -18.99 -4.47
C ASN A 97 -13.45 -19.94 -5.23
N ILE A 98 -12.41 -19.40 -5.87
CA ILE A 98 -11.45 -20.18 -6.66
C ILE A 98 -10.38 -20.81 -5.79
N SER A 99 -9.93 -20.11 -4.74
CA SER A 99 -8.94 -20.66 -3.82
C SER A 99 -9.41 -21.97 -3.19
N ALA A 100 -10.73 -22.16 -3.02
CA ALA A 100 -11.35 -23.29 -2.34
C ALA A 100 -10.79 -23.55 -0.92
N ASP A 101 -10.04 -22.59 -0.37
CA ASP A 101 -9.49 -22.64 0.98
C ASP A 101 -10.61 -22.42 1.99
N GLU A 102 -10.69 -23.30 2.98
CA GLU A 102 -11.63 -23.13 4.10
C GLU A 102 -11.33 -21.84 4.88
N GLU A 103 -10.06 -21.46 4.98
CA GLU A 103 -9.58 -20.20 5.58
C GLU A 103 -8.86 -19.33 4.53
N PRO A 104 -9.59 -18.49 3.77
CA PRO A 104 -8.97 -17.60 2.80
C PRO A 104 -8.03 -16.63 3.50
N ASN A 105 -6.73 -16.77 3.26
CA ASN A 105 -5.71 -15.89 3.79
C ASN A 105 -5.41 -14.74 2.82
N ALA A 106 -5.19 -13.53 3.36
CA ALA A 106 -5.00 -12.33 2.54
C ALA A 106 -3.77 -12.42 1.62
N ALA A 107 -2.70 -13.08 2.04
CA ALA A 107 -1.46 -13.17 1.26
C ALA A 107 -1.66 -13.98 -0.03
N GLY A 108 -2.24 -15.18 0.08
CA GLY A 108 -2.52 -16.07 -1.04
C GLY A 108 -3.55 -15.49 -2.00
N LEU A 109 -4.61 -14.86 -1.48
CA LEU A 109 -5.59 -14.16 -2.33
C LEU A 109 -4.96 -12.99 -3.08
N ARG A 110 -4.11 -12.21 -2.40
CA ARG A 110 -3.40 -11.10 -3.03
C ARG A 110 -2.47 -11.60 -4.14
N GLU A 111 -1.79 -12.72 -3.92
CA GLU A 111 -0.92 -13.36 -4.90
C GLU A 111 -1.72 -13.85 -6.11
N LEU A 112 -2.84 -14.55 -5.90
CA LEU A 112 -3.77 -14.96 -6.96
C LEU A 112 -4.26 -13.75 -7.77
N MET A 113 -4.77 -12.72 -7.10
CA MET A 113 -5.29 -11.53 -7.76
C MET A 113 -4.22 -10.73 -8.51
N ALA A 114 -2.93 -10.98 -8.27
CA ALA A 114 -1.82 -10.35 -8.96
C ALA A 114 -1.35 -11.11 -10.21
N THR A 115 -1.96 -12.24 -10.56
CA THR A 115 -1.75 -12.91 -11.85
C THR A 115 -2.66 -12.31 -12.94
N PRO A 116 -2.36 -12.52 -14.24
CA PRO A 116 -3.24 -12.11 -15.33
C PRO A 116 -4.67 -12.61 -15.12
N PRO A 117 -5.70 -11.75 -15.29
CA PRO A 117 -7.08 -12.12 -14.99
C PRO A 117 -7.61 -13.25 -15.87
N GLU A 118 -7.04 -13.47 -17.05
CA GLU A 118 -7.40 -14.60 -17.92
C GLU A 118 -7.09 -15.96 -17.28
N ASP A 119 -6.15 -16.00 -16.32
CA ASP A 119 -5.72 -17.25 -15.66
C ASP A 119 -6.63 -17.65 -14.50
N TRP A 120 -7.42 -16.72 -13.96
CA TRP A 120 -8.19 -16.97 -12.73
C TRP A 120 -9.57 -16.31 -12.68
N LEU A 121 -9.96 -15.41 -13.58
CA LEU A 121 -11.21 -14.67 -13.47
C LEU A 121 -12.09 -14.91 -14.68
N ASP A 122 -13.15 -15.70 -14.49
CA ASP A 122 -14.10 -16.03 -15.57
C ASP A 122 -14.90 -14.80 -16.04
N ASP A 123 -15.21 -13.87 -15.12
CA ASP A 123 -15.98 -12.67 -15.45
C ASP A 123 -15.11 -11.63 -16.16
N THR A 124 -15.16 -11.66 -17.49
CA THR A 124 -14.43 -10.72 -18.35
C THR A 124 -14.82 -9.25 -18.12
N ALA A 125 -15.98 -8.96 -17.53
CA ALA A 125 -16.36 -7.59 -17.18
C ALA A 125 -15.48 -7.01 -16.06
N LEU A 126 -14.88 -7.88 -15.22
CA LEU A 126 -14.01 -7.50 -14.12
C LEU A 126 -12.51 -7.46 -14.51
N HIS A 127 -12.13 -7.97 -15.69
CA HIS A 127 -10.74 -7.98 -16.16
C HIS A 127 -10.06 -6.59 -16.09
N PRO A 128 -10.68 -5.48 -16.53
CA PRO A 128 -10.05 -4.16 -16.44
C PRO A 128 -9.72 -3.73 -15.00
N ARG A 129 -10.52 -4.17 -14.02
CA ARG A 129 -10.30 -3.90 -12.60
C ARG A 129 -9.19 -4.79 -12.05
N ALA A 130 -9.16 -6.06 -12.45
CA ALA A 130 -8.10 -7.00 -12.07
C ALA A 130 -6.74 -6.57 -12.58
N ASP A 131 -6.66 -6.13 -13.84
CA ASP A 131 -5.47 -5.51 -14.39
C ASP A 131 -5.06 -4.24 -13.63
N ALA A 132 -6.02 -3.40 -13.22
CA ALA A 132 -5.71 -2.22 -12.42
C ALA A 132 -5.15 -2.57 -11.03
N TRP A 133 -5.64 -3.66 -10.42
CA TRP A 133 -5.10 -4.20 -9.17
C TRP A 133 -3.69 -4.76 -9.37
N ARG A 134 -3.45 -5.54 -10.43
CA ARG A 134 -2.13 -6.07 -10.77
C ARG A 134 -1.10 -4.95 -10.96
N ARG A 135 -1.44 -3.91 -11.74
CA ARG A 135 -0.61 -2.69 -11.88
C ARG A 135 -0.30 -2.03 -10.55
N LEU A 136 -1.26 -1.96 -9.63
CA LEU A 136 -1.01 -1.41 -8.29
C LEU A 136 0.08 -2.19 -7.56
N GLN A 137 0.08 -3.52 -7.63
CA GLN A 137 1.11 -4.35 -7.00
C GLN A 137 2.49 -4.11 -7.62
N ILE A 138 2.56 -4.03 -8.96
CA ILE A 138 3.81 -3.71 -9.69
C ILE A 138 4.34 -2.35 -9.27
N ARG A 139 3.49 -1.32 -9.15
CA ARG A 139 3.90 0.01 -8.68
C ARG A 139 4.40 -0.01 -7.24
N GLN A 140 3.77 -0.79 -6.37
CA GLN A 140 4.18 -0.92 -4.98
C GLN A 140 5.55 -1.58 -4.85
N LEU A 141 5.80 -2.64 -5.61
CA LEU A 141 7.12 -3.26 -5.70
C LEU A 141 8.15 -2.28 -6.24
N PHE A 142 7.86 -1.59 -7.35
CA PHE A 142 8.79 -0.62 -7.95
C PHE A 142 9.20 0.46 -6.96
N ARG A 143 8.21 1.04 -6.26
CA ARG A 143 8.44 2.02 -5.21
C ARG A 143 9.31 1.43 -4.09
N LEU A 144 8.98 0.24 -3.58
CA LEU A 144 9.72 -0.38 -2.50
C LEU A 144 11.17 -0.68 -2.91
N SER A 145 11.42 -1.14 -4.13
CA SER A 145 12.77 -1.38 -4.65
C SER A 145 13.60 -0.10 -4.69
N LEU A 146 13.03 1.05 -5.08
CA LEU A 146 13.73 2.33 -5.05
C LEU A 146 13.98 2.85 -3.62
N GLU A 147 13.00 2.70 -2.72
CA GLU A 147 13.17 3.05 -1.30
C GLU A 147 14.21 2.15 -0.61
N ALA A 148 14.23 0.86 -0.96
CA ALA A 148 15.23 -0.11 -0.51
C ALA A 148 16.62 0.24 -1.05
N MET A 149 16.74 0.59 -2.33
CA MET A 149 18.00 1.09 -2.90
C MET A 149 18.49 2.35 -2.20
N PHE A 150 17.60 3.29 -1.90
CA PHE A 150 17.98 4.48 -1.14
C PHE A 150 18.47 4.12 0.26
N SER A 151 17.78 3.21 0.94
CA SER A 151 18.16 2.76 2.28
C SER A 151 19.50 2.02 2.28
N TRP A 152 19.75 1.21 1.24
CA TRP A 152 21.05 0.61 0.98
C TRP A 152 22.15 1.67 0.80
N ILE A 153 21.91 2.71 0.00
CA ILE A 153 22.86 3.83 -0.13
C ILE A 153 23.14 4.46 1.23
N LEU A 154 22.11 4.75 2.03
CA LEU A 154 22.29 5.33 3.36
C LEU A 154 23.15 4.45 4.27
N TRP A 155 22.96 3.13 4.24
CA TRP A 155 23.83 2.20 4.99
C TRP A 155 25.27 2.22 4.49
N GLN A 156 25.52 2.21 3.17
CA GLN A 156 26.88 2.30 2.63
C GLN A 156 27.61 3.56 3.11
N LEU A 157 26.89 4.70 3.14
CA LEU A 157 27.44 5.98 3.61
C LEU A 157 27.65 6.04 5.12
N ASP A 158 26.85 5.31 5.90
CA ASP A 158 27.02 5.22 7.36
C ASP A 158 28.28 4.42 7.73
N TYR A 159 28.53 3.32 7.01
CA TYR A 159 29.69 2.46 7.27
C TYR A 159 31.00 3.06 6.79
N ASP A 160 31.05 3.57 5.55
CA ASP A 160 32.31 3.95 4.90
C ASP A 160 32.49 5.47 4.71
N GLY A 161 31.51 6.27 5.15
CA GLY A 161 31.55 7.72 5.00
C GLY A 161 31.24 8.17 3.57
N ALA A 162 31.97 9.17 3.08
CA ALA A 162 31.67 9.78 1.79
C ALA A 162 32.00 8.83 0.62
N LEU A 163 31.03 8.57 -0.27
CA LEU A 163 31.19 7.72 -1.45
C LEU A 163 30.72 8.41 -2.72
N GLY A 164 31.50 8.30 -3.80
CA GLY A 164 31.10 8.73 -5.14
C GLY A 164 30.06 7.80 -5.76
N THR A 165 29.29 8.30 -6.74
CA THR A 165 28.30 7.48 -7.47
C THR A 165 28.94 6.25 -8.11
N ASP A 166 30.09 6.39 -8.77
CA ASP A 166 30.77 5.27 -9.45
C ASP A 166 31.12 4.13 -8.47
N GLU A 167 31.46 4.47 -7.23
CA GLU A 167 31.79 3.50 -6.18
C GLU A 167 30.52 2.81 -5.65
N LEU A 168 29.43 3.56 -5.44
CA LEU A 168 28.12 3.00 -5.12
C LEU A 168 27.64 2.04 -6.22
N VAL A 169 27.78 2.42 -7.50
CA VAL A 169 27.43 1.57 -8.65
C VAL A 169 28.24 0.29 -8.64
N ARG A 170 29.57 0.39 -8.46
CA ARG A 170 30.48 -0.76 -8.45
C ARG A 170 30.11 -1.75 -7.35
N ARG A 171 29.82 -1.26 -6.14
CA ARG A 171 29.39 -2.08 -5.01
C ARG A 171 28.05 -2.74 -5.27
N PHE A 172 27.06 -1.97 -5.71
CA PHE A 172 25.73 -2.50 -6.01
C PHE A 172 25.80 -3.63 -7.05
N ILE A 173 26.54 -3.42 -8.14
CA ILE A 173 26.70 -4.44 -9.20
C ILE A 173 27.35 -5.70 -8.66
N ASN A 174 28.40 -5.57 -7.84
CA ASN A 174 29.09 -6.72 -7.26
C ASN A 174 28.18 -7.47 -6.28
N ASP A 175 27.52 -6.76 -5.37
CA ASP A 175 26.69 -7.36 -4.32
C ASP A 175 25.40 -7.97 -4.92
N ALA A 176 24.85 -7.38 -5.98
CA ALA A 176 23.72 -7.90 -6.73
C ALA A 176 24.12 -8.98 -7.76
N ALA A 177 25.41 -9.33 -7.85
CA ALA A 177 25.95 -10.27 -8.83
C ALA A 177 25.58 -9.96 -10.29
N LEU A 178 25.49 -8.67 -10.64
CA LEU A 178 25.16 -8.22 -12.00
C LEU A 178 26.41 -8.22 -12.89
N ILE A 179 26.21 -8.46 -14.20
CA ILE A 179 27.31 -8.43 -15.18
C ILE A 179 27.51 -6.98 -15.65
N ALA A 180 28.58 -6.33 -15.19
CA ALA A 180 28.82 -4.89 -15.39
C ALA A 180 28.83 -4.40 -16.86
N ASP A 181 29.25 -5.27 -17.78
CA ASP A 181 29.37 -5.01 -19.22
C ASP A 181 28.18 -5.52 -20.05
N GLN A 182 27.28 -6.31 -19.45
CA GLN A 182 26.02 -6.69 -20.09
C GLN A 182 25.18 -5.44 -20.33
N SER A 183 24.44 -5.40 -21.44
CA SER A 183 23.50 -4.30 -21.69
C SER A 183 22.26 -4.40 -20.79
N ALA A 184 21.63 -3.26 -20.49
CA ALA A 184 20.37 -3.24 -19.76
C ALA A 184 19.27 -4.04 -20.51
N GLY A 185 19.26 -3.98 -21.84
CA GLY A 185 18.36 -4.76 -22.69
C GLY A 185 18.52 -6.27 -22.51
N GLU A 186 19.74 -6.78 -22.52
CA GLU A 186 20.00 -8.21 -22.27
C GLU A 186 19.59 -8.63 -20.86
N TRP A 187 19.80 -7.78 -19.85
CA TRP A 187 19.34 -8.04 -18.49
C TRP A 187 17.81 -8.10 -18.43
N LEU A 188 17.11 -7.21 -19.14
CA LEU A 188 15.64 -7.15 -19.19
C LEU A 188 15.01 -8.23 -20.10
N TYR A 189 15.80 -8.93 -20.91
CA TYR A 189 15.28 -10.07 -21.70
C TYR A 189 14.98 -11.28 -20.82
N GLY A 190 15.55 -11.34 -19.61
CA GLY A 190 15.26 -12.38 -18.63
C GLY A 190 13.78 -12.38 -18.20
N THR A 191 13.25 -13.57 -17.90
CA THR A 191 11.93 -13.70 -17.29
C THR A 191 12.08 -13.69 -15.78
N ALA A 192 11.56 -12.66 -15.11
CA ALA A 192 11.48 -12.68 -13.66
C ALA A 192 10.40 -13.67 -13.22
N GLU A 193 10.75 -14.61 -12.33
CA GLU A 193 9.82 -15.62 -11.84
C GLU A 193 8.78 -15.03 -10.87
N GLY A 194 7.60 -15.65 -10.85
CA GLY A 194 6.51 -15.30 -9.93
C GLY A 194 5.72 -14.06 -10.35
N ASN A 195 5.21 -13.32 -9.36
CA ASN A 195 4.45 -12.09 -9.57
C ASN A 195 4.92 -10.97 -8.61
N ALA A 196 4.35 -9.78 -8.76
CA ALA A 196 4.73 -8.61 -7.98
C ALA A 196 4.58 -8.80 -6.46
N VAL A 197 3.61 -9.61 -6.01
CA VAL A 197 3.33 -9.84 -4.59
C VAL A 197 4.40 -10.72 -3.97
N ARG A 198 4.80 -11.79 -4.67
CA ARG A 198 5.89 -12.66 -4.22
C ARG A 198 7.22 -11.91 -4.15
N GLN A 199 7.53 -11.12 -5.17
CA GLN A 199 8.73 -10.27 -5.20
C GLN A 199 8.71 -9.21 -4.08
N LEU A 200 7.54 -8.65 -3.77
CA LEU A 200 7.36 -7.69 -2.68
C LEU A 200 7.58 -8.36 -1.31
N ALA A 201 7.05 -9.55 -1.09
CA ALA A 201 7.24 -10.31 0.15
C ALA A 201 8.72 -10.65 0.37
N GLN A 202 9.41 -11.14 -0.67
CA GLN A 202 10.85 -11.43 -0.61
C GLN A 202 11.68 -10.19 -0.26
N LEU A 203 11.37 -9.04 -0.86
CA LEU A 203 12.06 -7.79 -0.54
C LEU A 203 11.76 -7.30 0.89
N ASP A 204 10.51 -7.41 1.33
CA ASP A 204 10.11 -7.04 2.70
C ASP A 204 10.81 -7.92 3.75
N ASP A 205 10.92 -9.22 3.52
CA ASP A 205 11.61 -10.16 4.41
C ASP A 205 13.11 -9.82 4.55
N VAL A 206 13.77 -9.47 3.44
CA VAL A 206 15.19 -9.06 3.45
C VAL A 206 15.36 -7.71 4.19
N LEU A 207 14.43 -6.78 4.00
CA LEU A 207 14.44 -5.49 4.70
C LEU A 207 14.19 -5.64 6.21
N ALA A 208 13.25 -6.51 6.59
CA ALA A 208 12.89 -6.80 7.98
C ALA A 208 14.03 -7.51 8.73
N SER A 209 14.67 -8.48 8.08
CA SER A 209 15.84 -9.19 8.61
C SER A 209 17.12 -8.34 8.60
N ARG A 210 17.14 -7.25 7.83
CA ARG A 210 18.30 -6.37 7.58
C ARG A 210 19.49 -7.15 7.01
N ASP A 211 19.22 -8.15 6.18
CA ASP A 211 20.27 -8.87 5.48
C ASP A 211 20.82 -8.01 4.31
N LEU A 212 21.79 -7.18 4.65
CA LEU A 212 22.39 -6.22 3.71
C LEU A 212 23.20 -6.91 2.59
N GLN A 213 23.55 -8.19 2.74
CA GLN A 213 24.31 -8.92 1.73
C GLN A 213 23.41 -9.34 0.58
N VAL A 214 22.17 -9.75 0.88
CA VAL A 214 21.20 -10.21 -0.13
C VAL A 214 20.38 -9.06 -0.71
N LEU A 215 20.27 -7.94 0.02
CA LEU A 215 19.43 -6.81 -0.37
C LEU A 215 19.68 -6.27 -1.79
N PRO A 216 20.93 -6.05 -2.27
CA PRO A 216 21.15 -5.56 -3.63
C PRO A 216 20.61 -6.48 -4.72
N ALA A 217 20.75 -7.80 -4.55
CA ALA A 217 20.20 -8.79 -5.47
C ALA A 217 18.67 -8.71 -5.50
N GLN A 218 18.02 -8.69 -4.32
CA GLN A 218 16.57 -8.61 -4.24
C GLN A 218 15.99 -7.27 -4.78
N ILE A 219 16.73 -6.17 -4.62
CA ILE A 219 16.40 -4.89 -5.26
C ILE A 219 16.46 -5.02 -6.78
N ALA A 220 17.53 -5.64 -7.31
CA ALA A 220 17.72 -5.85 -8.74
C ALA A 220 16.60 -6.71 -9.32
N ASP A 221 16.26 -7.83 -8.68
CA ASP A 221 15.17 -8.73 -9.10
C ASP A 221 13.82 -8.00 -9.12
N GLY A 222 13.51 -7.23 -8.07
CA GLY A 222 12.29 -6.43 -8.01
C GLY A 222 12.22 -5.36 -9.12
N LEU A 223 13.33 -4.68 -9.40
CA LEU A 223 13.41 -3.71 -10.51
C LEU A 223 13.26 -4.40 -11.87
N GLN A 224 13.93 -5.52 -12.08
CA GLN A 224 13.83 -6.31 -13.30
C GLN A 224 12.39 -6.74 -13.55
N PHE A 225 11.72 -7.29 -12.52
CA PHE A 225 10.32 -7.68 -12.59
C PHE A 225 9.44 -6.49 -12.97
N CYS A 226 9.57 -5.35 -12.29
CA CYS A 226 8.76 -4.16 -12.58
C CYS A 226 8.95 -3.65 -14.01
N LEU A 227 10.18 -3.63 -14.51
CA LEU A 227 10.53 -3.12 -15.83
C LEU A 227 10.18 -4.09 -16.96
N THR A 228 10.04 -5.39 -16.67
CA THR A 228 9.62 -6.41 -17.64
C THR A 228 8.10 -6.59 -17.63
N ALA A 229 7.51 -6.91 -16.47
CA ALA A 229 6.06 -7.06 -16.32
C ALA A 229 5.32 -5.76 -16.66
N GLY A 230 5.90 -4.60 -16.34
CA GLY A 230 5.30 -3.31 -16.63
C GLY A 230 5.24 -2.97 -18.13
N ARG A 231 6.05 -3.58 -18.99
CA ARG A 231 5.94 -3.37 -20.45
C ARG A 231 4.68 -3.99 -21.04
N ASN A 232 4.16 -5.02 -20.38
CA ASN A 232 2.96 -5.74 -20.78
C ASN A 232 1.68 -5.08 -20.22
N GLU A 233 1.81 -3.91 -19.60
CA GLU A 233 0.73 -3.22 -18.91
C GLU A 233 0.29 -1.96 -19.64
N GLN A 234 -1.01 -1.64 -19.54
CA GLN A 234 -1.56 -0.38 -20.03
C GLN A 234 -1.54 0.66 -18.91
N TRP A 235 -0.59 1.60 -18.99
CA TRP A 235 -0.43 2.67 -17.99
C TRP A 235 -1.36 3.85 -18.27
N ASP A 236 -2.01 4.34 -17.22
CA ASP A 236 -2.87 5.52 -17.30
C ASP A 236 -2.01 6.80 -17.44
N LYS A 237 -2.49 7.74 -18.26
CA LYS A 237 -1.88 9.05 -18.50
C LYS A 237 -2.04 10.01 -17.31
N SER A 238 -2.87 9.65 -16.32
CA SER A 238 -3.10 10.45 -15.11
C SER A 238 -1.94 10.45 -14.11
N GLU A 239 -0.91 9.63 -14.32
CA GLU A 239 0.25 9.57 -13.44
C GLU A 239 1.08 10.87 -13.52
N ALA A 240 1.26 11.50 -12.36
CA ALA A 240 2.03 12.72 -12.25
C ALA A 240 3.53 12.42 -12.48
N PHE A 241 4.05 12.85 -13.63
CA PHE A 241 5.42 12.56 -14.13
C PHE A 241 6.54 13.02 -13.19
N ASP A 242 6.25 14.00 -12.32
CA ASP A 242 7.14 14.55 -11.29
C ASP A 242 7.40 13.57 -10.14
N ARG A 243 6.61 12.49 -10.00
CA ARG A 243 6.75 11.49 -8.93
C ARG A 243 7.45 10.19 -9.33
N LEU A 244 8.19 10.21 -10.43
CA LEU A 244 8.77 9.04 -11.07
C LEU A 244 7.77 7.87 -11.17
N PRO A 245 6.69 8.02 -11.95
CA PRO A 245 5.82 6.91 -12.25
C PRO A 245 6.56 5.78 -12.98
N LEU A 246 6.10 4.54 -12.83
CA LEU A 246 6.68 3.39 -13.55
C LEU A 246 6.61 3.59 -15.07
N ALA A 247 5.55 4.23 -15.58
CA ALA A 247 5.46 4.59 -17.00
C ALA A 247 6.63 5.46 -17.48
N ARG A 248 7.11 6.40 -16.64
CA ARG A 248 8.30 7.20 -16.93
C ARG A 248 9.57 6.36 -16.87
N ALA A 249 9.71 5.52 -15.85
CA ALA A 249 10.87 4.63 -15.70
C ALA A 249 11.00 3.66 -16.89
N LEU A 250 9.89 3.13 -17.40
CA LEU A 250 9.86 2.31 -18.61
C LEU A 250 10.38 3.06 -19.83
N LYS A 251 9.91 4.30 -20.06
CA LYS A 251 10.40 5.15 -21.15
C LYS A 251 11.91 5.44 -21.02
N GLU A 252 12.37 5.81 -19.83
CA GLU A 252 13.78 6.07 -19.60
C GLU A 252 14.62 4.79 -19.78
N THR A 253 14.08 3.63 -19.40
CA THR A 253 14.72 2.33 -19.64
C THR A 253 14.82 2.01 -21.13
N ASP A 254 13.84 2.38 -21.96
CA ASP A 254 13.93 2.27 -23.42
C ASP A 254 15.06 3.14 -23.98
N GLU A 255 15.17 4.37 -23.50
CA GLU A 255 16.25 5.28 -23.89
C GLU A 255 17.63 4.79 -23.42
N TRP A 256 17.68 3.99 -22.35
CA TRP A 256 18.91 3.46 -21.74
C TRP A 256 19.18 2.00 -22.08
N HIS A 257 18.41 1.41 -23.00
CA HIS A 257 18.42 -0.02 -23.30
C HIS A 257 19.81 -0.58 -23.64
N ASP A 258 20.57 0.15 -24.46
CA ASP A 258 21.89 -0.30 -24.94
C ASP A 258 23.04 0.11 -24.00
N LEU A 259 22.74 0.75 -22.86
CA LEU A 259 23.78 1.10 -21.90
C LEU A 259 24.29 -0.16 -21.17
N PRO A 260 25.60 -0.25 -20.90
CA PRO A 260 26.11 -1.30 -20.03
C PRO A 260 25.55 -1.13 -18.61
N MET A 261 25.40 -2.23 -17.86
CA MET A 261 24.80 -2.22 -16.52
C MET A 261 25.41 -1.19 -15.58
N ARG A 262 26.72 -0.95 -15.61
CA ARG A 262 27.36 0.13 -14.83
C ARG A 262 26.76 1.52 -15.10
N ARG A 263 26.46 1.83 -16.36
CA ARG A 263 25.88 3.13 -16.73
C ARG A 263 24.38 3.15 -16.44
N PHE A 264 23.69 2.03 -16.67
CA PHE A 264 22.27 1.90 -16.36
C PHE A 264 22.01 2.06 -14.85
N ILE A 265 22.70 1.31 -13.98
CA ILE A 265 22.58 1.44 -12.53
C ILE A 265 23.01 2.83 -12.05
N GLY A 266 24.04 3.42 -12.65
CA GLY A 266 24.41 4.81 -12.38
C GLY A 266 23.25 5.77 -12.64
N LYS A 267 22.54 5.62 -13.77
CA LYS A 267 21.33 6.41 -14.06
C LYS A 267 20.21 6.15 -13.06
N VAL A 268 19.98 4.91 -12.65
CA VAL A 268 18.97 4.58 -11.62
C VAL A 268 19.31 5.29 -10.29
N ILE A 269 20.54 5.16 -9.81
CA ILE A 269 20.98 5.79 -8.56
C ILE A 269 20.85 7.31 -8.64
N GLU A 270 21.36 7.93 -9.71
CA GLU A 270 21.37 9.39 -9.84
C GLU A 270 19.98 9.97 -10.11
N VAL A 271 19.25 9.43 -11.10
CA VAL A 271 18.02 10.00 -11.63
C VAL A 271 16.79 9.52 -10.87
N TRP A 272 16.72 8.23 -10.54
CA TRP A 272 15.54 7.65 -9.91
C TRP A 272 15.57 7.75 -8.40
N VAL A 273 16.76 7.67 -7.79
CA VAL A 273 16.88 7.67 -6.33
C VAL A 273 17.31 9.04 -5.79
N ILE A 274 18.52 9.49 -6.10
CA ILE A 274 19.10 10.69 -5.49
C ILE A 274 18.38 11.97 -5.95
N ALA A 275 18.14 12.13 -7.26
CA ALA A 275 17.43 13.30 -7.77
C ALA A 275 15.98 13.37 -7.25
N GLN A 276 15.28 12.24 -7.11
CA GLN A 276 13.94 12.22 -6.51
C GLN A 276 13.98 12.64 -5.04
N HIS A 277 14.89 12.07 -4.25
CA HIS A 277 15.06 12.44 -2.85
C HIS A 277 15.36 13.93 -2.69
N ALA A 278 16.28 14.47 -3.49
CA ALA A 278 16.62 15.90 -3.49
C ALA A 278 15.44 16.77 -3.91
N TYR A 279 14.74 16.42 -5.00
CA TYR A 279 13.55 17.14 -5.48
C TYR A 279 12.47 17.22 -4.41
N TRP A 280 12.17 16.12 -3.73
CA TRP A 280 11.13 16.10 -2.69
C TRP A 280 11.53 16.83 -1.42
N CYS A 281 12.77 16.65 -0.94
CA CYS A 281 13.23 17.32 0.27
C CYS A 281 13.35 18.84 0.07
N VAL A 282 13.84 19.29 -1.08
CA VAL A 282 13.97 20.72 -1.39
C VAL A 282 12.61 21.31 -1.78
N GLY A 283 11.92 20.72 -2.75
CA GLY A 283 10.68 21.25 -3.32
C GLY A 283 9.49 21.25 -2.36
N ARG A 284 9.21 20.13 -1.68
CA ARG A 284 8.11 20.05 -0.70
C ARG A 284 8.48 20.59 0.67
N GLY A 285 9.74 20.45 1.10
CA GLY A 285 10.22 21.08 2.34
C GLY A 285 10.01 22.60 2.34
N LEU A 286 10.27 23.28 1.21
CA LEU A 286 10.03 24.71 1.05
C LEU A 286 8.53 25.08 0.99
N ALA A 287 7.67 24.25 0.41
CA ALA A 287 6.23 24.46 0.36
C ALA A 287 5.58 24.27 1.75
N ASP A 288 5.96 23.22 2.48
CA ASP A 288 5.45 22.91 3.82
C ASP A 288 5.97 23.92 4.87
N ALA A 289 7.22 24.41 4.72
CA ALA A 289 7.76 25.51 5.53
C ALA A 289 6.92 26.79 5.39
N ARG A 290 6.48 27.11 4.18
CA ARG A 290 5.61 28.26 3.89
C ARG A 290 4.17 28.05 4.39
N GLY A 291 3.71 26.80 4.47
CA GLY A 291 2.37 26.41 4.93
C GLY A 291 2.22 26.18 6.43
N ARG A 292 3.25 26.41 7.27
CA ARG A 292 3.28 26.04 8.70
C ARG A 292 3.04 24.53 8.96
N GLY A 293 3.30 23.67 7.97
CA GLY A 293 3.20 22.22 8.11
C GLY A 293 4.27 21.69 9.08
N LYS A 294 3.90 20.70 9.91
CA LYS A 294 4.74 20.21 11.03
C LYS A 294 5.91 19.31 10.62
N THR A 295 6.09 18.97 9.34
CA THR A 295 7.11 18.00 8.93
C THR A 295 7.86 18.49 7.69
N LEU A 296 9.01 19.13 7.90
CA LEU A 296 9.96 19.37 6.81
C LEU A 296 10.58 18.03 6.42
N LEU A 297 10.43 17.60 5.17
CA LEU A 297 11.24 16.52 4.62
C LEU A 297 12.70 16.99 4.59
N ARG A 298 13.55 16.34 5.40
CA ARG A 298 14.96 16.69 5.53
C ARG A 298 15.80 15.91 4.54
N LEU A 299 16.73 16.59 3.88
CA LEU A 299 17.79 15.92 3.13
C LEU A 299 18.53 14.96 4.05
N ARG A 300 18.63 13.69 3.65
CA ARG A 300 19.39 12.65 4.34
C ARG A 300 20.81 12.46 3.79
N ILE A 301 21.02 12.83 2.53
CA ILE A 301 22.34 12.85 1.88
C ILE A 301 22.61 14.22 1.29
N VAL A 302 23.89 14.59 1.23
CA VAL A 302 24.43 15.79 0.58
C VAL A 302 25.72 15.44 -0.15
N MET A 303 26.11 16.29 -1.09
CA MET A 303 27.37 16.15 -1.82
C MET A 303 28.45 16.95 -1.10
N ASP A 304 29.60 16.32 -0.86
CA ASP A 304 30.80 16.87 -0.24
C ASP A 304 32.04 16.55 -1.10
N GLU A 305 33.23 17.03 -0.72
CA GLU A 305 34.49 16.85 -1.49
C GLU A 305 34.82 15.38 -1.80
N GLY A 306 34.40 14.44 -0.93
CA GLY A 306 34.58 13.00 -1.10
C GLY A 306 33.44 12.25 -1.81
N GLY A 307 32.37 12.95 -2.23
CA GLY A 307 31.17 12.35 -2.82
C GLY A 307 29.92 12.55 -1.97
N TRP A 308 28.96 11.64 -2.08
CA TRP A 308 27.74 11.67 -1.27
C TRP A 308 28.07 11.31 0.18
N THR A 309 27.49 12.02 1.14
CA THR A 309 27.63 11.76 2.57
C THR A 309 26.31 11.97 3.30
N LEU A 310 26.15 11.35 4.47
CA LEU A 310 24.97 11.53 5.32
C LEU A 310 24.91 12.96 5.88
N THR A 311 23.71 13.53 5.95
CA THR A 311 23.52 14.79 6.67
C THR A 311 23.63 14.55 8.18
N PRO A 312 24.10 15.53 8.97
CA PRO A 312 24.14 15.40 10.42
C PRO A 312 22.76 15.06 11.02
N GLY A 313 22.68 13.97 11.77
CA GLY A 313 21.43 13.49 12.37
C GLY A 313 20.46 12.82 11.40
N ALA A 314 20.93 12.41 10.21
CA ALA A 314 20.15 11.56 9.32
C ALA A 314 19.82 10.22 10.01
N SER A 315 18.54 9.87 10.03
CA SER A 315 18.09 8.55 10.49
C SER A 315 17.99 7.59 9.31
N ILE A 316 18.57 6.40 9.45
CA ILE A 316 18.43 5.32 8.47
C ILE A 316 17.23 4.47 8.87
N GLY A 317 16.08 4.80 8.30
CA GLY A 317 14.86 4.03 8.47
C GLY A 317 14.79 2.89 7.46
N VAL A 318 14.26 1.74 7.88
CA VAL A 318 13.91 0.65 6.96
C VAL A 318 12.59 1.03 6.26
N PRO A 319 12.52 0.98 4.93
CA PRO A 319 11.29 1.23 4.20
C PRO A 319 10.29 0.11 4.47
N VAL A 320 9.01 0.46 4.51
CA VAL A 320 7.94 -0.50 4.82
C VAL A 320 6.96 -0.49 3.65
N PRO A 321 6.54 -1.66 3.16
CA PRO A 321 5.50 -1.74 2.15
C PRO A 321 4.23 -1.02 2.60
N THR A 322 3.44 -0.56 1.64
CA THR A 322 2.13 0.02 1.97
C THR A 322 1.26 -1.08 2.60
N PRO A 323 0.71 -0.86 3.81
CA PRO A 323 -0.14 -1.85 4.46
C PRO A 323 -1.33 -2.21 3.58
N ASP A 324 -1.63 -3.50 3.49
CA ASP A 324 -2.78 -3.99 2.77
C ASP A 324 -4.07 -3.80 3.59
N ARG A 325 -5.20 -3.73 2.89
CA ARG A 325 -6.55 -3.69 3.47
C ARG A 325 -7.37 -4.93 3.11
N LEU A 326 -6.78 -5.90 2.42
CA LEU A 326 -7.46 -7.11 1.99
C LEU A 326 -7.98 -7.94 3.18
N GLN A 327 -7.18 -8.09 4.25
CA GLN A 327 -7.64 -8.78 5.45
C GLN A 327 -8.90 -8.13 6.05
N THR A 328 -8.94 -6.80 6.07
CA THR A 328 -10.13 -6.06 6.52
C THR A 328 -11.31 -6.29 5.58
N ALA A 329 -11.09 -6.29 4.27
CA ALA A 329 -12.14 -6.56 3.29
C ALA A 329 -12.71 -7.99 3.45
N ILE A 330 -11.85 -9.00 3.64
CA ILE A 330 -12.24 -10.38 3.91
C ILE A 330 -13.09 -10.45 5.19
N SER A 331 -12.63 -9.86 6.29
CA SER A 331 -13.39 -9.83 7.55
C SER A 331 -14.76 -9.18 7.39
N LEU A 332 -14.85 -8.06 6.67
CA LEU A 332 -16.12 -7.39 6.41
C LEU A 332 -17.07 -8.23 5.54
N LEU A 333 -16.55 -8.96 4.54
CA LEU A 333 -17.35 -9.87 3.72
C LEU A 333 -17.84 -11.09 4.51
N ILE A 334 -17.03 -11.60 5.45
CA ILE A 334 -17.46 -12.66 6.40
C ILE A 334 -18.58 -12.14 7.31
N GLU A 335 -18.43 -10.94 7.88
CA GLU A 335 -19.47 -10.30 8.72
C GLU A 335 -20.77 -10.09 7.94
N CYS A 336 -20.67 -9.75 6.65
CA CYS A 336 -21.82 -9.62 5.75
C CYS A 336 -22.40 -10.97 5.28
N GLY A 337 -21.83 -12.11 5.69
CA GLY A 337 -22.27 -13.45 5.30
C GLY A 337 -22.03 -13.79 3.82
N ARG A 338 -21.07 -13.12 3.18
CA ARG A 338 -20.70 -13.34 1.77
C ARG A 338 -19.61 -14.40 1.60
N ILE A 339 -18.73 -14.50 2.59
CA ILE A 339 -17.71 -15.54 2.69
C ILE A 339 -18.05 -16.39 3.92
N ILE A 340 -17.99 -17.71 3.77
CA ILE A 340 -18.26 -18.64 4.88
C ILE A 340 -17.02 -18.67 5.77
N ARG A 341 -17.21 -18.51 7.08
CA ARG A 341 -16.17 -18.78 8.08
C ARG A 341 -16.11 -20.30 8.28
N PRO A 342 -14.93 -20.94 8.32
CA PRO A 342 -14.87 -22.32 8.77
C PRO A 342 -15.38 -22.37 10.21
N GLU A 343 -16.19 -23.39 10.50
CA GLU A 343 -16.63 -23.65 11.87
C GLU A 343 -15.38 -23.94 12.70
N THR A 344 -15.09 -23.06 13.65
CA THR A 344 -14.05 -23.33 14.66
C THR A 344 -14.61 -24.42 15.57
N GLY A 345 -14.15 -25.65 15.37
CA GLY A 345 -14.44 -26.80 16.22
C GLY A 345 -13.85 -26.69 17.62
#